data_AF-D8P984-F1
#
_entry.id   AF-D8P984-F1
#
_cell.length_a   1.000
_cell.length_b   1.000
_cell.length_c   1.000
_cell.angle_alpha   90.00
_cell.angle_beta   90.00
_cell.angle_gamma   90.00
#
_symmetry.space_group_name_H-M   'P 1'
#
loop_
_entity.id
_entity.type
_entity.pdbx_description
1 polymer ?
#
loop_
_entity_poly.entity_id
_entity_poly.type
_entity_poly.pdbx_seq_one_letter_code
_entity_poly.pdbx_strand_id
1 'polypeptide(L)'
;MRRIVVNIDSLVLKGFRYEDRHAVAQGLQEQLTALFAEPGMAERLVSLGDVPRLRVDSISAADKAPPRQLGSDAADGIGKGVGR
;
A
#
# COMPACT_ATOMS: atom_id res chain seq x y z
N MET A 1 18.67 6.58 12.08
CA MET A 1 17.25 6.39 11.68
C MET A 1 17.17 6.45 10.17
N ARG A 2 16.64 5.42 9.50
CA ARG A 2 16.39 5.45 8.04
C ARG A 2 14.97 5.97 7.82
N ARG A 3 14.83 7.06 7.06
CA ARG A 3 13.54 7.64 6.70
C ARG A 3 13.08 7.01 5.40
N ILE A 4 11.90 6.38 5.41
CA ILE A 4 11.24 5.90 4.20
C ILE A 4 10.28 6.99 3.74
N VAL A 5 10.38 7.39 2.47
CA VAL A 5 9.47 8.35 1.82
C VAL A 5 8.80 7.60 0.69
N VAL A 6 7.47 7.54 0.71
CA VAL A 6 6.67 6.86 -0.32
C VAL A 6 5.94 7.93 -1.11
N ASN A 7 6.24 8.01 -2.40
CA ASN A 7 5.51 8.85 -3.34
C ASN A 7 4.66 7.95 -4.24
N ILE A 8 3.37 8.24 -4.34
CA ILE A 8 2.42 7.53 -5.21
C ILE A 8 1.91 8.55 -6.21
N ASP A 9 2.38 8.47 -7.46
CA ASP A 9 1.99 9.42 -8.51
C ASP A 9 0.51 9.24 -8.91
N SER A 10 0.03 8.00 -8.89
CA SER A 10 -1.36 7.69 -9.22
C SER A 10 -1.84 6.42 -8.50
N LEU A 11 -3.04 6.51 -7.93
CA LEU A 11 -3.78 5.37 -7.39
C LEU A 11 -5.09 5.22 -8.17
N VAL A 12 -5.15 4.19 -9.02
CA VAL A 12 -6.33 3.92 -9.85
C VAL A 12 -7.11 2.75 -9.28
N LEU A 13 -8.33 3.03 -8.80
CA LEU A 13 -9.24 2.04 -8.24
C LEU A 13 -10.50 1.97 -9.12
N LYS A 14 -10.89 0.76 -9.52
CA LYS A 14 -12.09 0.54 -10.34
C LYS A 14 -13.24 0.06 -9.46
N GLY A 15 -14.45 0.54 -9.75
CA GLY A 15 -15.66 0.14 -9.02
C GLY A 15 -15.93 0.95 -7.74
N PHE A 16 -15.15 2.01 -7.48
CA PHE A 16 -15.32 2.87 -6.31
C PHE A 16 -15.79 4.26 -6.69
N ARG A 17 -16.51 4.89 -5.77
CA ARG A 17 -16.99 6.25 -5.95
C ARG A 17 -15.87 7.25 -5.72
N TYR A 18 -15.86 8.33 -6.48
CA TYR A 18 -14.85 9.38 -6.36
C TYR A 18 -14.88 10.11 -4.99
N GLU A 19 -16.03 10.10 -4.31
CA GLU A 19 -16.22 10.65 -2.96
C GLU A 19 -15.42 9.89 -1.89
N ASP A 20 -15.25 8.59 -2.09
CA ASP A 20 -14.59 7.70 -1.14
C ASP A 20 -13.06 7.80 -1.16
N ARG A 21 -12.49 8.51 -2.16
CA ARG A 21 -11.04 8.58 -2.39
C ARG A 21 -10.24 9.01 -1.16
N HIS A 22 -10.81 9.90 -0.34
CA HIS A 22 -10.13 10.41 0.85
C HIS A 22 -10.06 9.35 1.95
N ALA A 23 -11.14 8.58 2.14
CA ALA A 23 -11.16 7.47 3.09
C ALA A 23 -10.22 6.34 2.64
N VAL A 24 -10.15 6.06 1.34
CA VAL A 24 -9.18 5.11 0.78
C VAL A 24 -7.74 5.59 0.99
N ALA A 25 -7.45 6.84 0.64
CA ALA A 25 -6.11 7.41 0.83
C ALA A 25 -5.69 7.40 2.30
N GLN A 26 -6.61 7.67 3.22
CA GLN A 26 -6.35 7.59 4.66
C GLN A 26 -5.99 6.17 5.09
N GLY A 27 -6.78 5.16 4.71
CA GLY A 27 -6.48 3.77 5.05
C GLY A 27 -5.16 3.28 4.45
N LEU A 28 -4.86 3.69 3.22
CA LEU A 28 -3.58 3.40 2.55
C LEU A 28 -2.41 4.02 3.31
N GLN A 29 -2.51 5.29 3.70
CA GLN A 29 -1.45 5.99 4.42
C GLN A 29 -1.18 5.37 5.80
N GLU A 30 -2.24 5.13 6.58
CA GLU A 30 -2.14 4.55 7.91
C GLU A 30 -1.45 3.18 7.86
N GLN A 31 -1.89 2.34 6.92
CA GLN A 31 -1.37 0.97 6.82
C GLN A 31 0.04 0.92 6.24
N LEU A 32 0.38 1.71 5.22
CA LEU A 32 1.76 1.82 4.74
C LEU A 32 2.71 2.36 5.82
N THR A 33 2.23 3.29 6.65
CA THR A 33 3.02 3.82 7.78
C THR A 33 3.33 2.72 8.78
N ALA A 34 2.35 1.89 9.14
CA ALA A 34 2.55 0.76 10.04
C ALA A 34 3.52 -0.27 9.44
N LEU A 35 3.32 -0.68 8.18
CA LEU A 35 4.15 -1.67 7.49
C LEU A 35 5.60 -1.20 7.34
N PHE A 36 5.82 0.04 6.92
CA PHE A 36 7.18 0.55 6.74
C PHE A 36 7.87 0.99 8.04
N ALA A 37 7.12 1.08 9.15
CA ALA A 37 7.71 1.23 10.48
C ALA A 37 8.30 -0.10 11.00
N GLU A 38 8.01 -1.24 10.37
CA GLU A 38 8.55 -2.53 10.80
C GLU A 38 10.09 -2.57 10.69
N PRO A 39 10.78 -3.11 11.71
CA PRO A 39 12.22 -3.29 11.68
C PRO A 39 12.65 -4.14 10.46
N GLY A 40 13.70 -3.70 9.76
CA GLY A 40 14.23 -4.40 8.59
C GLY A 40 13.53 -4.10 7.27
N MET A 41 12.37 -3.41 7.27
CA MET A 41 11.72 -3.03 6.00
C MET A 41 12.56 -2.06 5.16
N ALA A 42 13.27 -1.13 5.81
CA ALA A 42 14.19 -0.24 5.12
C ALA A 42 15.31 -1.00 4.38
N GLU A 43 15.80 -2.11 4.95
CA GLU A 43 16.83 -2.95 4.33
C GLU A 43 16.26 -3.76 3.17
N ARG A 44 15.04 -4.30 3.32
CA ARG A 44 14.35 -5.01 2.24
C ARG A 44 14.10 -4.09 1.04
N LEU A 45 13.63 -2.85 1.29
CA LEU A 45 13.45 -1.84 0.24
C LEU A 45 14.76 -1.50 -0.49
N VAL A 46 15.87 -1.37 0.24
CA VAL A 46 17.18 -1.13 -0.36
C VAL A 46 17.64 -2.33 -1.20
N SER A 47 17.41 -3.56 -0.71
CA SER A 47 17.74 -4.79 -1.45
C SER A 47 16.88 -5.00 -2.69
N LEU A 48 15.62 -4.58 -2.66
CA LEU A 48 14.70 -4.63 -3.80
C LEU A 48 15.18 -3.71 -4.93
N GLY A 49 15.76 -2.55 -4.58
CA GLY A 49 16.32 -1.60 -5.53
C GLY A 49 15.25 -0.98 -6.44
N ASP A 50 15.62 -0.69 -7.69
CA ASP A 50 14.70 -0.19 -8.71
C ASP A 50 14.00 -1.38 -9.39
N VAL A 51 12.69 -1.46 -9.23
CA VAL A 51 11.86 -2.49 -9.85
C VAL A 51 10.81 -1.85 -10.77
N PRO A 52 10.82 -2.18 -12.09
CA PRO A 52 9.88 -1.59 -13.03
C PRO A 52 8.42 -2.02 -12.77
N ARG A 53 8.22 -3.13 -12.06
CA ARG A 53 6.90 -3.58 -11.63
C ARG A 53 6.98 -4.42 -10.36
N LEU A 54 6.34 -3.95 -9.30
CA LEU A 54 6.08 -4.75 -8.10
C LEU A 54 4.88 -5.65 -8.34
N ARG A 55 5.09 -6.98 -8.33
CA ARG A 55 3.98 -7.93 -8.37
C ARG A 55 3.47 -8.15 -6.94
N VAL A 56 2.27 -7.67 -6.70
CA VAL A 56 1.50 -7.98 -5.49
C VAL A 56 0.57 -9.14 -5.81
N ASP A 57 0.47 -10.12 -4.91
CA ASP A 57 -0.53 -11.18 -5.06
C ASP A 57 -1.95 -10.58 -5.00
N SER A 58 -2.94 -11.35 -5.46
CA SER A 58 -4.34 -10.91 -5.48
C SER A 58 -4.78 -10.38 -4.13
N ILE A 59 -5.22 -9.12 -4.10
CA ILE A 59 -5.78 -8.46 -2.93
C ILE A 59 -7.28 -8.77 -2.94
N SER A 60 -7.73 -9.64 -2.02
CA SER A 60 -9.15 -9.87 -1.82
C SER A 60 -9.73 -8.72 -0.99
N ALA A 61 -10.32 -7.73 -1.66
CA ALA A 61 -11.19 -6.78 -1.01
C ALA A 61 -12.57 -7.42 -0.83
N ALA A 62 -13.13 -7.36 0.38
CA ALA A 62 -14.48 -7.86 0.62
C ALA A 62 -15.50 -7.04 -0.22
N ASP A 63 -16.49 -7.72 -0.77
CA ASP A 63 -17.55 -7.05 -1.53
C ASP A 63 -18.32 -6.12 -0.57
N LYS A 64 -18.33 -4.81 -0.86
CA LYS A 64 -18.80 -3.72 0.03
C LYS A 64 -17.90 -3.40 1.25
N ALA A 65 -16.61 -3.71 1.19
CA ALA A 65 -15.66 -3.25 2.20
C ALA A 65 -15.74 -1.71 2.37
N PRO A 66 -15.62 -1.19 3.61
CA PRO A 66 -15.50 0.25 3.83
C PRO A 66 -14.33 0.81 3.01
N PRO A 67 -14.46 2.00 2.41
CA PRO A 67 -13.38 2.62 1.63
C PRO A 67 -12.02 2.68 2.33
N ARG A 68 -12.03 2.92 3.65
CA ARG A 68 -10.79 2.90 4.46
C ARG A 68 -10.15 1.51 4.51
N GLN A 69 -10.96 0.47 4.65
CA GLN A 69 -10.47 -0.91 4.66
C GLN A 69 -9.85 -1.27 3.31
N LEU A 70 -10.46 -0.84 2.20
CA LEU A 70 -9.86 -1.03 0.88
C LEU A 70 -8.47 -0.40 0.77
N GLY A 71 -8.29 0.82 1.31
CA GLY A 71 -6.98 1.46 1.35
C GLY A 71 -5.96 0.64 2.14
N SER A 72 -6.38 0.08 3.28
CA SER A 72 -5.56 -0.84 4.07
C SER A 72 -5.21 -2.11 3.29
N ASP A 73 -6.20 -2.76 2.66
CA ASP A 73 -5.98 -4.00 1.89
C ASP A 73 -5.01 -3.74 0.71
N ALA A 74 -5.13 -2.58 0.06
CA ALA A 74 -4.21 -2.13 -0.98
C ALA A 74 -2.78 -1.95 -0.46
N ALA A 75 -2.61 -1.34 0.72
CA ALA A 75 -1.32 -1.19 1.39
C ALA A 75 -0.68 -2.54 1.72
N ASP A 76 -1.47 -3.49 2.21
CA ASP A 76 -1.00 -4.83 2.55
C ASP A 76 -0.49 -5.59 1.33
N GLY A 77 -1.16 -5.43 0.18
CA GLY A 77 -0.67 -5.96 -1.08
C GLY A 77 0.71 -5.40 -1.43
N ILE A 78 0.88 -4.08 -1.33
CA ILE A 78 2.17 -3.41 -1.58
C ILE A 78 3.24 -3.93 -0.62
N GLY A 79 2.96 -3.97 0.69
CA GLY A 79 3.90 -4.45 1.70
C GLY A 79 4.36 -5.89 1.44
N LYS A 80 3.45 -6.79 1.07
CA LYS A 80 3.78 -8.17 0.68
C LYS A 80 4.64 -8.24 -0.58
N GLY A 81 4.39 -7.38 -1.56
CA GLY A 81 5.21 -7.29 -2.76
C GLY A 81 6.66 -6.88 -2.45
N VAL A 82 6.84 -5.95 -1.51
CA VAL A 82 8.17 -5.47 -1.10
C VAL A 82 8.90 -6.46 -0.18
N GLY A 83 8.16 -7.24 0.61
CA GLY A 83 8.72 -8.18 1.58
C GLY A 83 9.19 -9.54 1.01
N ARG A 84 8.93 -9.81 -0.27
CA ARG A 84 9.44 -11.00 -0.99
C ARG A 84 10.87 -10.81 -1.44
#